data_AF-A0A9P5MK97-F1
#
_entry.id   AF-A0A9P5MK97-F1
#
_cell.length_a   1.000
_cell.length_b   1.000
_cell.length_c   1.000
_cell.angle_alpha   90.00
_cell.angle_beta   90.00
_cell.angle_gamma   90.00
#
_symmetry.space_group_name_H-M   'P 1'
#
loop_
_entity.id
_entity.type
_entity.pdbx_description
1 polymer ?
#
loop_
_entity_poly.entity_id
_entity_poly.type
_entity_poly.pdbx_seq_one_letter_code
_entity_poly.pdbx_strand_id
1 'polypeptide(L)'
;MPADEFTLKLSTLMGFFVVLSLFVSWYFRRDPILDAIPTVGFSDPILSYLSAVQFNFDGVRMLKDGYEKTRPGLFKIANLWRWMVLVSGPELIEDVKRAPDDVLSGIKAELEFLQAEYTLDILDLNDEFHTDVIRSKLTQNIAVAFKEGREELIMAMDDVISMRGDGEAEWVTVPIQKTVERMICRTTNRIFVGVPLCRDYDYLTLNVTFGESVFKSAMILNLFPKPLKPIVFRMISNLPSLIQQEIEFIRPMVEERFAKMEEYGGDWDDKPTAGPQNDMLMWLMNEAKGVERSVEGLARRLLTINIAATSLTSLVSDDIPSLSMMLS
;
A
#
# COMPACT_ATOMS: atom_id res chain seq x y z
N MET A 1 50.16 -14.98 -16.97
CA MET A 1 50.45 -13.84 -16.08
C MET A 1 49.52 -12.61 -16.19
N PRO A 2 48.55 -12.46 -17.12
CA PRO A 2 47.60 -11.32 -17.07
C PRO A 2 46.34 -11.57 -16.22
N ALA A 3 46.06 -12.82 -15.84
CA ALA A 3 44.87 -13.17 -15.04
C ALA A 3 44.95 -12.67 -13.58
N ASP A 4 46.15 -12.62 -12.99
CA ASP A 4 46.35 -12.24 -11.58
C ASP A 4 46.21 -10.74 -11.34
N GLU A 5 46.56 -9.90 -12.33
CA GLU A 5 46.38 -8.45 -12.21
C GLU A 5 44.91 -8.06 -12.35
N PHE A 6 44.16 -8.76 -13.20
CA PHE A 6 42.73 -8.55 -13.36
C PHE A 6 41.95 -8.98 -12.12
N THR A 7 42.26 -10.15 -11.54
CA THR A 7 41.61 -10.64 -10.32
C THR A 7 41.93 -9.75 -9.10
N LEU A 8 43.14 -9.20 -9.02
CA LEU A 8 43.53 -8.25 -7.97
C LEU A 8 42.82 -6.90 -8.12
N LYS A 9 42.67 -6.38 -9.34
CA LYS A 9 41.89 -5.16 -9.61
C LYS A 9 40.40 -5.36 -9.31
N LEU A 10 39.86 -6.53 -9.63
CA LEU A 10 38.46 -6.86 -9.35
C LEU A 10 38.19 -6.99 -7.84
N SER A 11 39.10 -7.65 -7.09
CA SER A 11 38.95 -7.81 -5.64
C SER A 11 39.10 -6.49 -4.88
N THR A 12 40.00 -5.61 -5.31
CA THR A 12 40.14 -4.25 -4.74
C THR A 12 38.94 -3.37 -5.05
N LEU A 13 38.38 -3.44 -6.26
CA LEU A 13 37.11 -2.77 -6.60
C LEU A 13 35.95 -3.29 -5.74
N MET A 14 35.80 -4.61 -5.62
CA MET A 14 34.78 -5.20 -4.74
C MET A 14 34.96 -4.76 -3.29
N GLY A 15 36.19 -4.77 -2.77
CA GLY A 15 36.50 -4.31 -1.42
C GLY A 15 36.12 -2.85 -1.21
N PHE A 16 36.43 -1.98 -2.17
CA PHE A 16 36.03 -0.57 -2.14
C PHE A 16 34.51 -0.40 -2.14
N PHE A 17 33.78 -1.14 -2.96
CA PHE A 17 32.31 -1.11 -2.97
C PHE A 17 31.69 -1.59 -1.66
N VAL A 18 32.26 -2.64 -1.04
CA VAL A 18 31.81 -3.12 0.28
C VAL A 18 32.07 -2.06 1.36
N VAL A 19 33.28 -1.48 1.40
CA VAL A 19 33.62 -0.44 2.39
C VAL A 19 32.78 0.81 2.18
N LEU A 20 32.58 1.24 0.94
CA LEU A 20 31.71 2.36 0.61
C LEU A 20 30.26 2.08 1.02
N SER A 21 29.75 0.86 0.77
CA SER A 21 28.41 0.45 1.19
C SER A 21 28.26 0.44 2.71
N LEU A 22 29.25 -0.07 3.45
CA LEU A 22 29.26 -0.05 4.92
C LEU A 22 29.36 1.37 5.47
N PHE A 23 30.18 2.23 4.86
CA PHE A 23 30.32 3.63 5.24
C PHE A 23 29.04 4.42 4.99
N VAL A 24 28.44 4.25 3.81
CA VAL A 24 27.14 4.84 3.44
C VAL A 24 26.07 4.37 4.42
N SER A 25 25.99 3.07 4.69
CA SER A 25 25.02 2.50 5.65
C SER A 25 25.22 3.04 7.07
N TRP A 26 26.47 3.16 7.53
CA TRP A 26 26.80 3.77 8.82
C TRP A 26 26.42 5.25 8.88
N TYR A 27 26.76 6.02 7.85
CA TYR A 27 26.48 7.45 7.78
C TYR A 27 24.97 7.75 7.74
N PHE A 28 24.20 7.00 6.94
CA PHE A 28 22.76 7.24 6.79
C PHE A 28 21.90 6.67 7.93
N ARG A 29 22.38 5.65 8.67
CA ARG A 29 21.63 5.10 9.82
C ARG A 29 21.98 5.69 11.17
N ARG A 30 23.07 6.47 11.25
CA ARG A 30 23.41 7.16 12.48
C ARG A 30 22.48 8.35 12.64
N ASP A 31 21.58 8.27 13.61
CA ASP A 31 20.72 9.37 14.01
C ASP A 31 21.09 9.79 15.44
N PRO A 32 21.89 10.86 15.61
CA PRO A 32 22.34 11.32 16.92
C PRO A 32 21.21 11.68 17.87
N ILE A 33 20.03 12.06 17.34
CA ILE A 33 18.86 12.43 18.15
C ILE A 33 18.30 11.19 18.86
N LEU A 34 18.43 10.02 18.23
CA LEU A 34 17.91 8.77 18.77
C LEU A 34 18.88 8.08 19.74
N ASP A 35 20.11 8.55 19.91
CA ASP A 35 21.12 7.90 20.77
C ASP A 35 20.72 7.89 22.25
N ALA A 36 19.86 8.83 22.67
CA ALA A 36 19.33 8.89 24.03
C ALA A 36 18.28 7.80 24.33
N ILE A 37 17.73 7.14 23.31
CA ILE A 37 16.63 6.18 23.44
C ILE A 37 17.20 4.76 23.64
N PRO A 38 16.76 4.02 24.69
CA PRO A 38 17.15 2.63 24.90
C PRO A 38 16.91 1.77 23.66
N THR A 39 17.92 1.00 23.24
CA THR A 39 17.83 0.14 22.06
C THR A 39 17.55 -1.31 22.45
N VAL A 40 16.63 -1.95 21.73
CA VAL A 40 16.42 -3.40 21.81
C VAL A 40 17.14 -4.06 20.65
N GLY A 41 18.11 -4.92 20.97
CA GLY A 41 19.06 -5.48 20.00
C GLY A 41 20.37 -4.69 19.99
N PHE A 42 21.03 -4.65 18.83
CA PHE A 42 22.30 -3.95 18.65
C PHE A 42 22.06 -2.47 18.32
N SER A 43 22.80 -1.59 18.99
CA SER A 43 22.81 -0.14 18.75
C SER A 43 23.79 0.29 17.64
N ASP A 44 24.82 -0.52 17.36
CA ASP A 44 25.81 -0.22 16.32
C ASP A 44 25.16 -0.16 14.92
N PRO A 45 25.46 0.85 14.09
CA PRO A 45 24.80 1.01 12.78
C PRO A 45 24.91 -0.21 11.85
N ILE A 46 26.01 -0.96 11.93
CA ILE A 46 26.21 -2.18 11.12
C ILE A 46 25.49 -3.38 11.74
N LEU A 47 25.66 -3.63 13.04
CA LEU A 47 25.00 -4.76 13.72
C LEU A 47 23.48 -4.56 13.83
N SER A 48 23.00 -3.32 13.74
CA SER A 48 21.56 -2.99 13.69
C SER A 48 20.85 -3.71 12.53
N TYR A 49 21.54 -4.06 11.44
CA TYR A 49 20.98 -4.89 10.37
C TYR A 49 20.66 -6.31 10.84
N LEU A 50 21.47 -6.90 11.72
CA LEU A 50 21.15 -8.19 12.33
C LEU A 50 19.90 -8.08 13.20
N SER A 51 19.77 -7.01 13.99
CA SER A 51 18.56 -6.76 14.77
C SER A 51 17.34 -6.50 13.89
N ALA A 52 17.51 -5.82 12.75
CA ALA A 52 16.42 -5.62 11.79
C ALA A 52 15.96 -6.95 11.16
N VAL A 53 16.90 -7.82 10.79
CA VAL A 53 16.57 -9.16 10.28
C VAL A 53 15.89 -9.99 11.37
N GLN A 54 16.42 -9.99 12.60
CA GLN A 54 15.79 -10.67 13.73
C GLN A 54 14.37 -10.15 13.98
N PHE A 55 14.16 -8.84 13.93
CA PHE A 55 12.85 -8.23 14.13
C PHE A 55 11.82 -8.67 13.08
N ASN A 56 12.25 -8.93 11.84
CA ASN A 56 11.36 -9.44 10.79
C ASN A 56 10.92 -10.91 11.03
N PHE A 57 11.73 -11.72 11.72
CA PHE A 57 11.40 -13.13 12.01
C PHE A 57 10.83 -13.36 13.41
N ASP A 58 11.19 -12.50 14.37
CA ASP A 58 10.93 -12.69 15.81
C ASP A 58 10.54 -11.35 16.47
N GLY A 59 9.76 -10.55 15.75
CA GLY A 59 9.38 -9.20 16.17
C GLY A 59 8.58 -9.18 17.46
N VAL A 60 7.64 -10.12 17.64
CA VAL A 60 6.78 -10.18 18.85
C VAL A 60 7.62 -10.34 20.12
N ARG A 61 8.62 -11.24 20.13
CA ARG A 61 9.50 -11.40 21.28
C ARG A 61 10.31 -10.13 21.52
N MET A 62 10.89 -9.54 20.47
CA MET A 62 11.67 -8.30 20.61
C MET A 62 10.82 -7.13 21.14
N LEU A 63 9.57 -7.01 20.69
CA LEU A 63 8.62 -6.01 21.20
C LEU A 63 8.33 -6.24 22.68
N LYS A 64 8.08 -7.48 23.08
CA LYS A 64 7.83 -7.86 24.48
C LYS A 64 9.06 -7.58 25.35
N ASP A 65 10.25 -7.98 24.90
CA ASP A 65 11.51 -7.72 25.59
C ASP A 65 11.74 -6.21 25.79
N GLY A 66 11.45 -5.40 24.76
CA GLY A 66 11.54 -3.95 24.83
C GLY A 66 10.56 -3.34 25.81
N TYR A 67 9.30 -3.79 25.75
CA TYR A 67 8.24 -3.35 26.63
C TYR A 67 8.55 -3.66 28.10
N GLU A 68 8.97 -4.88 28.42
CA GLU A 68 9.28 -5.30 29.80
C GLU A 68 10.47 -4.53 30.37
N LYS A 69 11.46 -4.19 29.55
CA LYS A 69 12.68 -3.48 29.99
C LYS A 69 12.49 -1.97 30.16
N THR A 70 11.51 -1.38 29.49
CA THR A 70 11.41 0.08 29.37
C THR A 70 10.09 0.68 29.85
N ARG A 71 9.15 -0.13 30.39
CA ARG A 71 7.88 0.39 30.91
C ARG A 71 8.04 1.03 32.31
N PRO A 72 7.49 2.24 32.54
CA PRO A 72 6.99 3.18 31.54
C PRO A 72 8.13 3.94 30.87
N GLY A 73 8.04 4.21 29.57
CA GLY A 73 9.10 4.85 28.80
C GLY A 73 9.00 4.61 27.31
N LEU A 74 10.13 4.71 26.63
CA LEU A 74 10.26 4.52 25.18
C LEU A 74 11.51 3.69 24.89
N PHE A 75 11.47 2.98 23.78
CA PHE A 75 12.60 2.19 23.29
C PHE A 75 12.62 2.21 21.77
N LYS A 76 13.78 1.93 21.17
CA LYS A 76 13.91 1.84 19.72
C LYS A 76 14.33 0.44 19.28
N ILE A 77 13.80 0.02 18.14
CA ILE A 77 14.19 -1.18 17.42
C ILE A 77 14.67 -0.79 16.03
N ALA A 78 15.74 -1.44 15.57
CA ALA A 78 16.18 -1.31 14.20
C ALA A 78 15.21 -2.02 13.25
N ASN A 79 14.69 -1.31 12.26
CA ASN A 79 14.02 -1.91 11.10
C ASN A 79 14.98 -1.89 9.89
N LEU A 80 14.61 -2.56 8.80
CA LEU A 80 15.45 -2.71 7.60
C LEU A 80 15.76 -1.37 6.91
N TRP A 81 14.95 -0.33 7.15
CA TRP A 81 15.09 0.99 6.52
C TRP A 81 15.22 2.16 7.50
N ARG A 82 14.75 2.03 8.75
CA ARG A 82 14.81 3.10 9.76
C ARG A 82 14.84 2.54 11.18
N TRP A 83 15.23 3.39 12.13
CA TRP A 83 14.93 3.14 13.53
C TRP A 83 13.43 3.37 13.78
N MET A 84 12.79 2.45 14.48
CA MET A 84 11.42 2.61 14.95
C MET A 84 11.44 2.88 16.44
N VAL A 85 10.89 4.02 16.85
CA VAL A 85 10.71 4.36 18.26
C VAL A 85 9.34 3.89 18.69
N LEU A 86 9.32 3.06 19.73
CA LEU A 86 8.14 2.50 20.34
C LEU A 86 7.91 3.15 21.69
N VAL A 87 6.65 3.44 21.95
CA VAL A 87 6.20 4.15 23.14
C VAL A 87 5.48 3.18 24.06
N SER A 88 5.94 3.09 25.30
CA SER A 88 5.48 2.16 26.33
C SER A 88 5.01 2.95 27.55
N GLY A 89 3.79 3.50 27.54
CA GLY A 89 3.27 4.17 28.73
C GLY A 89 1.99 4.96 28.43
N PRO A 90 1.01 4.98 29.34
CA PRO A 90 -0.28 5.60 29.07
C PRO A 90 -0.15 7.10 28.72
N GLU A 91 0.72 7.84 29.41
CA GLU A 91 0.94 9.27 29.16
C GLU A 91 1.56 9.52 27.78
N LEU A 92 2.68 8.87 27.47
CA LEU A 92 3.34 9.04 26.17
C LEU A 92 2.47 8.53 24.99
N ILE A 93 1.65 7.50 25.21
CA ILE A 93 0.67 7.05 24.20
C ILE A 93 -0.37 8.13 23.93
N GLU A 94 -0.86 8.78 24.99
CA GLU A 94 -1.80 9.90 24.85
C GLU A 94 -1.12 11.11 24.17
N ASP A 95 0.15 11.37 24.43
CA ASP A 95 0.92 12.42 23.75
C ASP A 95 1.05 12.13 22.25
N VAL A 96 1.38 10.90 21.86
CA VAL A 96 1.45 10.49 20.45
C VAL A 96 0.09 10.61 19.76
N LYS A 97 -0.99 10.21 20.43
CA LYS A 97 -2.35 10.33 19.87
C LYS A 97 -2.81 11.77 19.67
N ARG A 98 -2.35 12.69 20.53
CA ARG A 98 -2.72 14.12 20.48
C ARG A 98 -1.77 14.95 19.63
N ALA A 99 -0.63 14.38 19.22
CA ALA A 99 0.33 15.07 18.39
C ALA A 99 -0.32 15.47 17.05
N PRO A 100 -0.11 16.70 16.59
CA PRO A 100 -0.63 17.13 15.31
C PRO A 100 0.15 16.48 14.15
N ASP A 101 -0.50 16.35 12.98
CA ASP A 101 0.06 15.68 11.80
C ASP A 101 1.32 16.34 11.22
N ASP A 102 1.59 17.61 11.53
CA ASP A 102 2.84 18.29 11.18
C ASP A 102 4.04 17.80 12.02
N VAL A 103 3.77 17.26 13.21
CA VAL A 103 4.78 16.69 14.11
C VAL A 103 4.88 15.16 13.95
N LEU A 104 3.76 14.44 13.99
CA LEU A 104 3.70 12.98 13.81
C LEU A 104 2.61 12.62 12.79
N SER A 105 3.02 12.23 11.58
CA SER A 105 2.09 11.84 10.51
C SER A 105 2.18 10.35 10.18
N GLY A 106 1.06 9.64 10.37
CA GLY A 106 0.91 8.27 9.90
C GLY A 106 0.99 8.17 8.37
N ILE A 107 0.35 9.12 7.66
CA ILE A 107 0.32 9.15 6.19
C ILE A 107 1.74 9.31 5.62
N LYS A 108 2.55 10.25 6.12
CA LYS A 108 3.94 10.39 5.67
C LYS A 108 4.74 9.13 5.96
N ALA A 109 4.55 8.53 7.14
CA ALA A 109 5.25 7.30 7.50
C ALA A 109 4.90 6.11 6.59
N GLU A 110 3.66 6.05 6.09
CA GLU A 110 3.17 5.07 5.12
C GLU A 110 3.70 5.35 3.70
N LEU A 111 3.64 6.60 3.22
CA LEU A 111 4.19 6.99 1.91
C LEU A 111 5.70 6.71 1.82
N GLU A 112 6.44 7.00 2.91
CA GLU A 112 7.85 6.65 3.02
C GLU A 112 8.07 5.13 3.00
N PHE A 113 7.24 4.37 3.71
CA PHE A 113 7.32 2.92 3.73
C PHE A 113 7.04 2.33 2.34
N LEU A 114 5.96 2.76 1.69
CA LEU A 114 5.58 2.32 0.35
C LEU A 114 6.56 2.79 -0.73
N GLN A 115 7.49 3.70 -0.41
CA GLN A 115 8.35 4.32 -1.41
C GLN A 115 7.51 4.97 -2.52
N ALA A 116 6.47 5.70 -2.12
CA ALA A 116 5.40 6.20 -3.00
C ALA A 116 5.91 6.98 -4.22
N GLU A 117 7.01 7.73 -4.08
CA GLU A 117 7.70 8.43 -5.18
C GLU A 117 8.09 7.49 -6.33
N TYR A 118 8.42 6.24 -6.02
CA TYR A 118 8.78 5.22 -7.01
C TYR A 118 7.60 4.32 -7.35
N THR A 119 6.83 3.88 -6.36
CA THR A 119 5.88 2.77 -6.51
C THR A 119 4.48 3.21 -6.91
N LEU A 120 4.02 4.37 -6.43
CA LEU A 120 2.69 4.89 -6.77
C LEU A 120 2.77 5.84 -7.96
N ASP A 121 3.91 6.52 -8.14
CA ASP A 121 4.22 7.37 -9.31
C ASP A 121 3.02 8.27 -9.68
N ILE A 122 2.40 8.89 -8.67
CA ILE A 122 1.29 9.83 -8.89
C ILE A 122 1.85 11.10 -9.55
N LEU A 123 1.13 11.58 -10.58
CA LEU A 123 1.63 12.66 -11.45
C LEU A 123 1.87 13.95 -10.66
N ASP A 124 1.04 14.22 -9.64
CA ASP A 124 1.29 15.25 -8.63
C ASP A 124 1.18 14.70 -7.19
N LEU A 125 2.33 14.42 -6.57
CA LEU A 125 2.42 13.98 -5.17
C LEU A 125 1.88 14.98 -4.15
N ASN A 126 1.77 16.27 -4.50
CA ASN A 126 1.26 17.30 -3.61
C ASN A 126 -0.25 17.53 -3.77
N ASP A 127 -0.85 16.98 -4.84
CA ASP A 127 -2.28 17.05 -5.06
C ASP A 127 -2.99 15.86 -4.39
N GLU A 128 -3.63 16.13 -3.26
CA GLU A 128 -4.38 15.16 -2.47
C GLU A 128 -5.89 15.22 -2.77
N PHE A 129 -6.34 15.71 -3.94
CA PHE A 129 -7.77 15.87 -4.25
C PHE A 129 -8.60 14.59 -4.04
N HIS A 130 -8.00 13.41 -4.28
CA HIS A 130 -8.64 12.12 -4.02
C HIS A 130 -9.07 11.94 -2.55
N THR A 131 -8.31 12.49 -1.59
CA THR A 131 -8.66 12.50 -0.17
C THR A 131 -9.91 13.34 0.08
N ASP A 132 -10.01 14.50 -0.57
CA ASP A 132 -11.19 15.37 -0.48
C ASP A 132 -12.41 14.73 -1.14
N VAL A 133 -12.23 14.03 -2.26
CA VAL A 133 -13.29 13.24 -2.91
C VAL A 133 -13.82 12.15 -1.97
N ILE A 134 -12.94 11.41 -1.30
CA ILE A 134 -13.32 10.38 -0.33
C ILE A 134 -14.06 11.00 0.87
N ARG A 135 -13.51 12.06 1.46
CA ARG A 135 -14.09 12.73 2.63
C ARG A 135 -15.43 13.41 2.34
N SER A 136 -15.65 13.88 1.12
CA SER A 136 -16.88 14.55 0.73
C SER A 136 -17.86 13.60 0.03
N LYS A 137 -17.56 13.19 -1.20
CA LYS A 137 -18.46 12.47 -2.09
C LYS A 137 -18.74 11.05 -1.62
N LEU A 138 -17.72 10.27 -1.25
CA LEU A 138 -17.93 8.90 -0.77
C LEU A 138 -18.70 8.92 0.56
N THR A 139 -18.36 9.85 1.46
CA THR A 139 -19.05 9.99 2.76
C THR A 139 -20.53 10.39 2.58
N GLN A 140 -20.84 11.30 1.66
CA GLN A 140 -22.23 11.68 1.35
C GLN A 140 -23.03 10.54 0.73
N ASN A 141 -22.37 9.66 -0.03
CA ASN A 141 -23.00 8.55 -0.75
C ASN A 141 -22.83 7.20 -0.05
N ILE A 142 -22.36 7.18 1.21
CA ILE A 142 -21.95 5.96 1.90
C ILE A 142 -23.08 4.94 2.05
N ALA A 143 -24.33 5.39 2.19
CA ALA A 143 -25.49 4.51 2.29
C ALA A 143 -25.74 3.74 0.99
N VAL A 144 -25.57 4.40 -0.17
CA VAL A 144 -25.69 3.77 -1.48
C VAL A 144 -24.52 2.84 -1.74
N ALA A 145 -23.30 3.32 -1.50
CA ALA A 145 -22.07 2.52 -1.63
C ALA A 145 -22.12 1.25 -0.78
N PHE A 146 -22.59 1.34 0.47
CA PHE A 146 -22.75 0.17 1.35
C PHE A 146 -23.78 -0.82 0.83
N LYS A 147 -24.92 -0.34 0.32
CA LYS A 147 -25.95 -1.22 -0.26
C LYS A 147 -25.40 -1.98 -1.46
N GLU A 148 -24.77 -1.27 -2.40
CA GLU A 148 -24.20 -1.87 -3.61
C GLU A 148 -23.04 -2.81 -3.28
N GLY A 149 -22.15 -2.40 -2.36
CA GLY A 149 -21.06 -3.24 -1.89
C GLY A 149 -21.57 -4.52 -1.22
N ARG A 150 -22.62 -4.44 -0.40
CA ARG A 150 -23.23 -5.63 0.21
C ARG A 150 -23.81 -6.59 -0.82
N GLU A 151 -24.53 -6.07 -1.81
CA GLU A 151 -25.08 -6.89 -2.90
C GLU A 151 -23.96 -7.60 -3.68
N GLU A 152 -22.88 -6.88 -4.00
CA GLU A 152 -21.72 -7.47 -4.68
C GLU A 152 -20.97 -8.46 -3.82
N LEU A 153 -20.82 -8.21 -2.51
CA LEU A 153 -20.17 -9.13 -1.59
C LEU A 153 -20.89 -10.48 -1.54
N ILE A 154 -22.22 -10.48 -1.49
CA ILE A 154 -23.02 -11.72 -1.51
C ILE A 154 -22.77 -12.49 -2.81
N MET A 155 -22.82 -11.80 -3.96
CA MET A 155 -22.53 -12.44 -5.25
C MET A 155 -21.08 -12.94 -5.35
N ALA A 156 -20.12 -12.19 -4.82
CA ALA A 156 -18.71 -12.58 -4.80
C ALA A 156 -18.48 -13.80 -3.89
N MET A 157 -19.18 -13.90 -2.76
CA MET A 157 -19.13 -15.08 -1.89
C MET A 157 -19.66 -16.31 -2.63
N ASP A 158 -20.83 -16.20 -3.28
CA ASP A 158 -21.40 -17.30 -4.05
C ASP A 158 -20.45 -17.71 -5.19
N ASP A 159 -19.93 -16.76 -5.96
CA ASP A 159 -19.01 -17.07 -7.06
C ASP A 159 -17.69 -17.67 -6.58
N VAL A 160 -17.08 -17.15 -5.50
CA VAL A 160 -15.75 -17.61 -5.07
C VAL A 160 -15.81 -18.91 -4.27
N ILE A 161 -16.89 -19.14 -3.51
CA ILE A 161 -17.07 -20.31 -2.63
C ILE A 161 -17.83 -21.43 -3.36
N SER A 162 -18.94 -21.13 -4.05
CA SER A 162 -19.76 -22.14 -4.72
C SER A 162 -19.12 -22.74 -5.96
N MET A 163 -18.17 -22.05 -6.63
CA MET A 163 -17.38 -22.64 -7.72
C MET A 163 -16.47 -23.81 -7.29
N ARG A 164 -16.37 -24.09 -5.99
CA ARG A 164 -15.45 -25.09 -5.43
C ARG A 164 -16.16 -26.28 -4.76
N GLY A 165 -17.49 -26.34 -4.81
CA GLY A 165 -18.29 -27.44 -4.28
C GLY A 165 -19.16 -28.10 -5.35
N ASP A 166 -19.43 -29.38 -5.16
CA ASP A 166 -20.05 -30.30 -6.13
C ASP A 166 -21.58 -30.13 -6.24
N GLY A 167 -22.14 -29.00 -5.79
CA GLY A 167 -23.58 -28.73 -5.78
C GLY A 167 -24.34 -29.30 -4.58
N GLU A 168 -23.72 -30.11 -3.72
CA GLU A 168 -24.23 -30.46 -2.40
C GLU A 168 -23.57 -29.60 -1.30
N ALA A 169 -24.26 -29.42 -0.17
CA ALA A 169 -23.80 -28.63 0.98
C ALA A 169 -22.62 -29.32 1.70
N GLU A 170 -21.52 -29.55 1.00
CA GLU A 170 -20.28 -30.09 1.53
C GLU A 170 -19.33 -28.98 1.96
N TRP A 171 -18.53 -29.27 2.99
CA TRP A 171 -17.51 -28.36 3.49
C TRP A 171 -16.41 -28.16 2.45
N VAL A 172 -16.17 -26.91 2.05
CA VAL A 172 -15.11 -26.57 1.10
C VAL A 172 -13.93 -25.92 1.82
N THR A 173 -12.72 -26.42 1.55
CA THR A 173 -11.48 -25.78 2.03
C THR A 173 -11.05 -24.69 1.06
N VAL A 174 -10.86 -23.48 1.57
CA VAL A 174 -10.43 -22.31 0.78
C VAL A 174 -9.19 -21.66 1.37
N PRO A 175 -8.25 -21.14 0.53
CA PRO A 175 -7.14 -20.33 1.01
C PRO A 175 -7.69 -18.96 1.45
N ILE A 176 -7.97 -18.82 2.76
CA ILE A 176 -8.75 -17.70 3.30
C ILE A 176 -8.25 -16.33 2.84
N GLN A 177 -6.94 -16.10 2.88
CA GLN A 177 -6.35 -14.82 2.48
C GLN A 177 -6.67 -14.46 1.03
N LYS A 178 -6.37 -15.36 0.08
CA LYS A 178 -6.64 -15.14 -1.35
C LYS A 178 -8.13 -15.07 -1.66
N THR A 179 -8.95 -15.83 -0.94
CA THR A 179 -10.40 -15.82 -1.11
C THR A 179 -11.00 -14.51 -0.63
N VAL A 180 -10.61 -14.04 0.55
CA VAL A 180 -11.07 -12.78 1.15
C VAL A 180 -10.59 -11.59 0.32
N GLU A 181 -9.32 -11.56 -0.08
CA GLU A 181 -8.77 -10.53 -0.96
C GLU A 181 -9.55 -10.38 -2.27
N ARG A 182 -9.89 -11.50 -2.93
CA ARG A 182 -10.71 -11.48 -4.17
C ARG A 182 -12.12 -10.94 -3.92
N MET A 183 -12.77 -11.36 -2.84
CA MET A 183 -14.11 -10.88 -2.50
C MET A 183 -14.10 -9.38 -2.20
N ILE A 184 -13.12 -8.90 -1.44
CA ILE A 184 -12.94 -7.48 -1.11
C ILE A 184 -12.63 -6.68 -2.37
N CYS A 185 -11.65 -7.10 -3.18
CA CYS A 185 -11.26 -6.39 -4.40
C CYS A 185 -12.47 -6.20 -5.34
N ARG A 186 -13.27 -7.25 -5.53
CA ARG A 186 -14.51 -7.19 -6.32
C ARG A 186 -15.56 -6.26 -5.72
N THR A 187 -15.78 -6.35 -4.40
CA THR A 187 -16.74 -5.52 -3.67
C THR A 187 -16.35 -4.04 -3.69
N THR A 188 -15.08 -3.73 -3.47
CA THR A 188 -14.54 -2.37 -3.51
C THR A 188 -14.66 -1.78 -4.91
N ASN A 189 -14.30 -2.55 -5.95
CA ASN A 189 -14.39 -2.07 -7.32
C ASN A 189 -15.84 -1.88 -7.79
N ARG A 190 -16.83 -2.53 -7.17
CA ARG A 190 -18.24 -2.18 -7.41
C ARG A 190 -18.55 -0.73 -7.07
N ILE A 191 -17.96 -0.21 -6.00
CA ILE A 191 -18.11 1.19 -5.58
C ILE A 191 -17.24 2.11 -6.44
N PHE A 192 -16.10 1.62 -6.93
CA PHE A 192 -15.12 2.49 -7.61
C PHE A 192 -15.35 2.65 -9.10
N VAL A 193 -15.66 1.57 -9.81
CA VAL A 193 -15.84 1.55 -11.27
C VAL A 193 -17.19 1.01 -11.72
N GLY A 194 -17.96 0.43 -10.80
CA GLY A 194 -19.27 -0.14 -11.11
C GLY A 194 -19.21 -1.39 -12.00
N VAL A 195 -20.38 -1.82 -12.48
CA VAL A 195 -20.53 -2.95 -13.41
C VAL A 195 -20.42 -2.46 -14.86
N PRO A 196 -19.84 -3.27 -15.78
CA PRO A 196 -19.37 -4.64 -15.57
C PRO A 196 -17.93 -4.79 -15.08
N LEU A 197 -17.15 -3.71 -15.08
CA LEU A 197 -15.70 -3.78 -14.87
C LEU A 197 -15.33 -4.36 -13.49
N CYS A 198 -16.11 -4.10 -12.45
CA CYS A 198 -15.87 -4.66 -11.12
C CYS A 198 -15.93 -6.21 -11.06
N ARG A 199 -16.47 -6.87 -12.08
CA ARG A 199 -16.56 -8.34 -12.19
C ARG A 199 -15.59 -8.92 -13.20
N ASP A 200 -14.86 -8.07 -13.92
CA ASP A 200 -13.89 -8.51 -14.91
C ASP A 200 -12.70 -9.17 -14.19
N TYR A 201 -12.45 -10.44 -14.53
CA TYR A 201 -11.43 -11.23 -13.84
C TYR A 201 -10.02 -10.67 -14.03
N ASP A 202 -9.72 -10.15 -15.23
CA ASP A 202 -8.40 -9.64 -15.55
C ASP A 202 -8.16 -8.29 -14.87
N TYR A 203 -9.19 -7.42 -14.81
CA TYR A 203 -9.15 -6.16 -14.06
C TYR A 203 -8.91 -6.39 -12.55
N LEU A 204 -9.63 -7.33 -11.94
CA LEU A 204 -9.45 -7.66 -10.53
C LEU A 204 -8.07 -8.28 -10.25
N THR A 205 -7.59 -9.13 -11.16
CA THR A 205 -6.25 -9.72 -11.07
C THR A 205 -5.17 -8.66 -11.18
N LEU A 206 -5.36 -7.66 -12.05
CA LEU A 206 -4.47 -6.51 -12.17
C LEU A 206 -4.40 -5.72 -10.86
N ASN A 207 -5.53 -5.39 -10.26
CA ASN A 207 -5.58 -4.62 -9.01
C ASN A 207 -4.84 -5.33 -7.85
N VAL A 208 -5.07 -6.64 -7.70
CA VAL A 208 -4.36 -7.48 -6.72
C VAL A 208 -2.86 -7.50 -7.02
N THR A 209 -2.49 -7.76 -8.28
CA THR A 209 -1.08 -7.84 -8.70
C THR A 209 -0.35 -6.51 -8.50
N PHE A 210 -1.02 -5.39 -8.78
CA PHE A 210 -0.48 -4.06 -8.58
C PHE A 210 -0.16 -3.79 -7.11
N GLY A 211 -1.09 -4.09 -6.20
CA GLY A 211 -0.86 -4.00 -4.75
C GLY A 211 0.34 -4.85 -4.31
N GLU A 212 0.39 -6.13 -4.70
CA GLU A 212 1.53 -7.00 -4.39
C GLU A 212 2.86 -6.45 -4.93
N SER A 213 2.87 -5.95 -6.17
CA SER A 213 4.05 -5.37 -6.79
C SER A 213 4.52 -4.11 -6.07
N VAL A 214 3.61 -3.24 -5.63
CA VAL A 214 3.94 -2.05 -4.83
C VAL A 214 4.61 -2.46 -3.52
N PHE A 215 4.00 -3.39 -2.75
CA PHE A 215 4.59 -3.85 -1.49
C PHE A 215 5.95 -4.52 -1.67
N LYS A 216 6.09 -5.40 -2.68
CA LYS A 216 7.37 -6.08 -2.98
C LYS A 216 8.45 -5.08 -3.40
N SER A 217 8.13 -4.15 -4.30
CA SER A 217 9.06 -3.09 -4.72
C SER A 217 9.44 -2.20 -3.54
N ALA A 218 8.48 -1.79 -2.70
CA ALA A 218 8.74 -1.01 -1.50
C ALA A 218 9.69 -1.72 -0.55
N MET A 219 9.44 -3.00 -0.21
CA MET A 219 10.32 -3.80 0.65
C MET A 219 11.75 -3.85 0.12
N ILE A 220 11.91 -4.12 -1.18
CA ILE A 220 13.24 -4.19 -1.80
C ILE A 220 13.93 -2.82 -1.78
N LEU A 221 13.24 -1.76 -2.22
CA LEU A 221 13.80 -0.41 -2.28
C LEU A 221 14.23 0.12 -0.92
N ASN A 222 13.50 -0.22 0.14
CA ASN A 222 13.84 0.14 1.51
C ASN A 222 15.16 -0.47 2.01
N LEU A 223 15.68 -1.52 1.37
CA LEU A 223 17.01 -2.09 1.67
C LEU A 223 18.16 -1.26 1.11
N PHE A 224 17.88 -0.34 0.18
CA PHE A 224 18.90 0.43 -0.52
C PHE A 224 18.89 1.91 -0.10
N PRO A 225 20.07 2.55 -0.04
CA PRO A 225 20.16 4.00 0.18
C PRO A 225 19.54 4.76 -1.00
N LYS A 226 19.05 5.98 -0.74
CA LYS A 226 18.34 6.83 -1.73
C LYS A 226 18.99 6.88 -3.13
N PRO A 227 20.33 7.03 -3.30
CA PRO A 227 20.93 7.12 -4.63
C PRO A 227 20.83 5.84 -5.49
N LEU A 228 20.69 4.67 -4.85
CA LEU A 228 20.59 3.38 -5.55
C LEU A 228 19.15 3.01 -5.90
N LYS A 229 18.15 3.61 -5.24
CA LYS A 229 16.74 3.31 -5.45
C LYS A 229 16.27 3.44 -6.90
N PRO A 230 16.65 4.48 -7.68
CA PRO A 230 16.22 4.58 -9.09
C PRO A 230 16.75 3.43 -9.96
N ILE A 231 17.98 2.97 -9.71
CA ILE A 231 18.60 1.87 -10.47
C ILE A 231 17.89 0.56 -10.12
N VAL A 232 17.72 0.30 -8.83
CA VAL A 232 17.06 -0.92 -8.34
C VAL A 232 15.61 -0.98 -8.82
N PHE A 233 14.87 0.13 -8.72
CA PHE A 233 13.49 0.22 -9.18
C PHE A 233 13.35 -0.18 -10.64
N ARG A 234 14.19 0.36 -11.54
CA ARG A 234 14.17 0.02 -12.97
C ARG A 234 14.49 -1.44 -13.26
N MET A 235 15.23 -2.12 -12.39
CA MET A 235 15.57 -3.53 -12.55
C MET A 235 14.47 -4.48 -12.08
N ILE A 236 13.69 -4.09 -11.07
CA ILE A 236 12.73 -4.99 -10.40
C ILE A 236 11.27 -4.72 -10.72
N SER A 237 10.94 -3.49 -11.15
CA SER A 237 9.56 -3.03 -11.18
C SER A 237 8.85 -3.42 -12.46
N ASN A 238 7.68 -4.04 -12.32
CA ASN A 238 6.69 -4.25 -13.37
C ASN A 238 5.54 -3.22 -13.33
N LEU A 239 5.60 -2.25 -12.41
CA LEU A 239 4.52 -1.28 -12.16
C LEU A 239 4.15 -0.45 -13.40
N PRO A 240 5.10 0.03 -14.24
CA PRO A 240 4.73 0.75 -15.46
C PRO A 240 3.84 -0.06 -16.42
N SER A 241 4.06 -1.38 -16.50
CA SER A 241 3.24 -2.27 -17.33
C SER A 241 1.83 -2.45 -16.76
N LEU A 242 1.71 -2.52 -15.43
CA LEU A 242 0.41 -2.64 -14.76
C LEU A 242 -0.39 -1.35 -14.86
N ILE A 243 0.27 -0.19 -14.75
CA ILE A 243 -0.36 1.12 -14.97
C ILE A 243 -0.87 1.23 -16.42
N GLN A 244 -0.09 0.77 -17.39
CA GLN A 244 -0.50 0.76 -18.79
C GLN A 244 -1.74 -0.13 -19.02
N GLN A 245 -1.80 -1.30 -18.38
CA GLN A 245 -2.98 -2.16 -18.46
C GLN A 245 -4.20 -1.52 -17.78
N GLU A 246 -4.04 -0.85 -16.62
CA GLU A 246 -5.14 -0.13 -15.98
C GLU A 246 -5.71 0.94 -16.92
N ILE A 247 -4.82 1.71 -17.56
CA ILE A 247 -5.20 2.70 -18.57
C ILE A 247 -6.04 2.05 -19.66
N GLU A 248 -5.66 0.87 -20.15
CA GLU A 248 -6.42 0.14 -21.18
C GLU A 248 -7.80 -0.31 -20.70
N PHE A 249 -7.93 -0.76 -19.45
CA PHE A 249 -9.22 -1.14 -18.87
C PHE A 249 -10.18 0.05 -18.70
N ILE A 250 -9.70 1.17 -18.15
CA ILE A 250 -10.59 2.29 -17.81
C ILE A 250 -10.80 3.25 -18.99
N ARG A 251 -9.91 3.26 -19.99
CA ARG A 251 -9.97 4.19 -21.12
C ARG A 251 -11.33 4.25 -21.78
N PRO A 252 -11.97 3.13 -22.18
CA PRO A 252 -13.26 3.19 -22.86
C PRO A 252 -14.33 3.88 -22.01
N MET A 253 -14.33 3.58 -20.71
CA MET A 253 -15.27 4.15 -19.75
C MET A 253 -15.02 5.65 -19.52
N VAL A 254 -13.76 6.05 -19.35
CA VAL A 254 -13.37 7.45 -19.15
C VAL A 254 -13.67 8.30 -20.38
N GLU A 255 -13.33 7.81 -21.58
CA GLU A 255 -13.57 8.53 -22.84
C GLU A 255 -15.08 8.68 -23.11
N GLU A 256 -15.87 7.63 -22.88
CA GLU A 256 -17.34 7.69 -22.99
C GLU A 256 -17.94 8.71 -22.01
N ARG A 257 -17.51 8.68 -20.74
CA ARG A 257 -18.01 9.60 -19.70
C ARG A 257 -17.64 11.04 -20.00
N PHE A 258 -16.41 11.32 -20.45
CA PHE A 258 -16.04 12.68 -20.85
C PHE A 258 -16.83 13.18 -22.06
N ALA A 259 -17.07 12.34 -23.06
CA ALA A 259 -17.90 12.70 -24.21
C ALA A 259 -19.33 13.06 -23.77
N LYS A 260 -19.91 12.30 -22.84
CA LYS A 260 -21.24 12.60 -22.26
C LYS A 260 -21.24 13.88 -21.42
N MET A 261 -20.21 14.13 -20.61
CA MET A 261 -20.07 15.40 -19.87
C MET A 261 -20.05 16.60 -20.82
N GLU A 262 -19.37 16.49 -21.96
CA GLU A 262 -19.31 17.54 -22.97
C GLU A 262 -20.64 17.70 -23.71
N GLU A 263 -21.33 16.61 -24.03
CA GLU A 263 -22.63 16.61 -24.71
C GLU A 263 -23.76 17.18 -23.84
N TYR A 264 -23.84 16.79 -22.57
CA TYR A 264 -24.99 17.08 -21.70
C TYR A 264 -24.73 18.18 -20.66
N GLY A 265 -23.47 18.56 -20.40
CA GLY A 265 -23.14 19.57 -19.40
C GLY A 265 -23.67 19.25 -18.00
N GLY A 266 -24.24 20.25 -17.33
CA GLY A 266 -24.79 20.13 -15.96
C GLY A 266 -26.08 19.31 -15.84
N ASP A 267 -26.73 18.96 -16.96
CA ASP A 267 -28.01 18.22 -16.98
C ASP A 267 -27.80 16.70 -17.07
N TRP A 268 -26.56 16.21 -16.96
CA TRP A 268 -26.25 14.78 -17.08
C TRP A 268 -26.89 13.94 -15.97
N ASP A 269 -26.91 14.45 -14.74
CA ASP A 269 -27.48 13.76 -13.58
C ASP A 269 -29.02 13.59 -13.66
N ASP A 270 -29.69 14.37 -14.52
CA ASP A 270 -31.15 14.39 -14.66
C ASP A 270 -31.68 13.46 -15.79
N LYS A 271 -30.80 12.71 -16.49
CA LYS A 271 -31.19 11.89 -17.65
C LYS A 271 -31.39 10.40 -17.32
N PRO A 272 -32.51 9.78 -17.75
CA PRO A 272 -32.84 8.38 -17.44
C PRO A 272 -31.98 7.31 -18.12
N THR A 273 -31.15 7.67 -19.12
CA THR A 273 -30.18 6.76 -19.77
C THR A 273 -28.86 6.66 -19.02
N ALA A 274 -28.61 7.59 -18.09
CA ALA A 274 -27.59 7.46 -17.07
C ALA A 274 -28.31 6.97 -15.81
N GLY A 275 -28.25 5.68 -15.50
CA GLY A 275 -28.26 5.34 -14.08
C GLY A 275 -27.14 6.20 -13.45
N PRO A 276 -27.35 6.89 -12.32
CA PRO A 276 -26.33 7.76 -11.76
C PRO A 276 -25.07 6.92 -11.61
N GLN A 277 -24.06 7.15 -12.45
CA GLN A 277 -22.76 6.50 -12.32
C GLN A 277 -22.07 7.22 -11.17
N ASN A 278 -22.62 7.01 -9.98
CA ASN A 278 -22.23 7.64 -8.73
C ASN A 278 -21.14 6.78 -8.09
N ASP A 279 -20.05 6.63 -8.82
CA ASP A 279 -18.90 5.83 -8.45
C ASP A 279 -17.65 6.71 -8.26
N MET A 280 -16.61 6.12 -7.66
CA MET A 280 -15.37 6.84 -7.37
C MET A 280 -14.74 7.43 -8.63
N LEU A 281 -14.72 6.68 -9.73
CA LEU A 281 -14.13 7.15 -10.98
C LEU A 281 -14.82 8.42 -11.47
N MET A 282 -16.15 8.47 -11.45
CA MET A 282 -16.92 9.65 -11.81
C MET A 282 -16.61 10.85 -10.89
N TRP A 283 -16.52 10.64 -9.58
CA TRP A 283 -16.17 11.71 -8.66
C TRP A 283 -14.74 12.23 -8.90
N LEU A 284 -13.79 11.34 -9.19
CA LEU A 284 -12.42 11.74 -9.56
C LEU A 284 -12.41 12.56 -10.86
N MET A 285 -13.16 12.13 -11.88
CA MET A 285 -13.26 12.84 -13.16
C MET A 285 -13.78 14.28 -13.01
N ASN A 286 -14.73 14.50 -12.09
CA ASN A 286 -15.30 15.82 -11.83
C ASN A 286 -14.34 16.78 -11.14
N GLU A 287 -13.54 16.28 -10.20
CA GLU A 287 -12.67 17.11 -9.36
C GLU A 287 -11.24 17.25 -9.94
N ALA A 288 -10.82 16.30 -10.79
CA ALA A 288 -9.49 16.29 -11.38
C ALA A 288 -9.23 17.49 -12.30
N LYS A 289 -8.02 18.04 -12.20
CA LYS A 289 -7.56 19.21 -12.96
C LYS A 289 -6.22 18.94 -13.64
N GLY A 290 -5.95 19.65 -14.72
CA GLY A 290 -4.67 19.58 -15.42
C GLY A 290 -4.30 18.16 -15.84
N VAL A 291 -3.10 17.70 -15.45
CA VAL A 291 -2.57 16.36 -15.80
C VAL A 291 -3.37 15.22 -15.16
N GLU A 292 -3.97 15.45 -13.99
CA GLU A 292 -4.75 14.43 -13.25
C GLU A 292 -6.08 14.12 -13.94
N ARG A 293 -6.58 15.01 -14.81
CA ARG A 293 -7.82 14.79 -15.59
C ARG A 293 -7.60 13.87 -16.80
N SER A 294 -6.35 13.55 -17.14
CA SER A 294 -6.05 12.59 -18.20
C SER A 294 -6.47 11.17 -17.79
N VAL A 295 -6.66 10.27 -18.77
CA VAL A 295 -6.92 8.85 -18.52
C VAL A 295 -5.81 8.24 -17.64
N GLU A 296 -4.55 8.62 -17.89
CA GLU A 296 -3.40 8.16 -17.10
C GLU A 296 -3.46 8.67 -15.65
N GLY A 297 -3.79 9.96 -15.44
CA GLY A 297 -3.95 10.52 -14.10
C GLY A 297 -5.03 9.79 -13.31
N LEU A 298 -6.20 9.60 -13.92
CA LEU A 298 -7.31 8.86 -13.32
C LEU A 298 -6.95 7.41 -12.99
N ALA A 299 -6.24 6.71 -13.90
CA ALA A 299 -5.77 5.34 -13.67
C ALA A 299 -4.84 5.25 -12.45
N ARG A 300 -3.83 6.12 -12.38
CA ARG A 300 -2.86 6.14 -11.26
C ARG A 300 -3.55 6.43 -9.92
N ARG A 301 -4.51 7.36 -9.91
CA ARG A 301 -5.30 7.68 -8.70
C ARG A 301 -6.21 6.54 -8.30
N LEU A 302 -6.89 5.92 -9.24
CA LEU A 302 -7.76 4.79 -8.99
C LEU A 302 -6.99 3.60 -8.40
N LEU A 303 -5.82 3.27 -8.96
CA LEU A 303 -4.92 2.26 -8.41
C LEU A 303 -4.46 2.58 -6.98
N THR A 304 -4.12 3.85 -6.71
CA THR A 304 -3.72 4.30 -5.37
C THR A 304 -4.83 4.09 -4.34
N ILE A 305 -6.06 4.47 -4.68
CA ILE A 305 -7.23 4.29 -3.79
C ILE A 305 -7.54 2.79 -3.62
N ASN A 306 -7.41 1.99 -4.68
CA ASN A 306 -7.59 0.53 -4.63
C ASN A 306 -6.60 -0.15 -3.67
N ILE A 307 -5.32 0.26 -3.69
CA ILE A 307 -4.32 -0.24 -2.73
C ILE A 307 -4.72 0.12 -1.31
N ALA A 308 -5.08 1.38 -1.06
CA ALA A 308 -5.45 1.84 0.29
C ALA A 308 -6.66 1.06 0.82
N ALA A 309 -7.68 0.86 0.00
CA ALA A 309 -8.89 0.11 0.37
C ALA A 309 -8.59 -1.38 0.62
N THR A 310 -7.77 -2.01 -0.20
CA THR A 310 -7.48 -3.45 -0.09
C THR A 310 -6.54 -3.74 1.09
N SER A 311 -5.51 -2.90 1.29
CA SER A 311 -4.52 -3.09 2.36
C SER A 311 -5.13 -3.00 3.76
N LEU A 312 -6.01 -2.02 3.99
CA LEU A 312 -6.73 -1.88 5.25
C LEU A 312 -7.60 -3.10 5.54
N THR A 313 -8.24 -3.66 4.51
CA THR A 313 -9.16 -4.79 4.68
C THR A 313 -8.41 -6.11 4.90
N SER A 314 -7.22 -6.28 4.30
CA SER A 314 -6.35 -7.43 4.60
C SER A 314 -5.89 -7.41 6.07
N LEU A 315 -5.41 -6.26 6.55
CA LEU A 315 -5.01 -6.07 7.95
C LEU A 315 -6.13 -6.42 8.93
N VAL A 316 -7.35 -5.92 8.67
CA VAL A 316 -8.52 -6.24 9.50
C VAL A 316 -8.88 -7.72 9.43
N SER A 317 -8.74 -8.36 8.25
CA SER A 317 -9.05 -9.78 8.09
C SER A 317 -8.05 -10.70 8.81
N ASP A 318 -6.78 -10.31 8.89
CA ASP A 318 -5.74 -11.06 9.62
C ASP A 318 -5.95 -11.01 11.15
N ASP A 319 -6.68 -10.01 11.65
CA ASP A 319 -7.06 -9.88 13.07
C ASP A 319 -8.34 -10.67 13.44
N ILE A 320 -9.15 -11.11 12.47
CA ILE A 320 -10.36 -11.90 12.75
C ILE A 320 -10.04 -13.26 13.42
N PRO A 321 -9.01 -14.01 12.97
CA PRO A 321 -8.56 -15.22 13.67
C PRO A 321 -8.12 -14.95 15.12
N SER A 322 -7.42 -13.83 15.37
CA SER A 322 -6.85 -13.50 16.69
C SER A 322 -7.94 -13.15 17.72
N LEU A 323 -9.02 -12.49 17.29
CA LEU A 323 -10.21 -12.24 18.10
C LEU A 323 -10.95 -13.52 18.49
N SER A 324 -11.04 -14.51 17.60
CA SER A 324 -11.66 -15.81 17.93
C SER A 324 -10.85 -16.58 18.98
N MET A 325 -9.53 -16.45 18.94
CA MET A 325 -8.59 -17.08 19.89
C MET A 325 -8.58 -16.40 21.27
N MET A 326 -8.98 -15.12 21.35
CA MET A 326 -9.15 -14.40 22.62
C MET A 326 -10.52 -14.63 23.28
N LEU A 327 -11.50 -15.11 22.52
CA LEU A 327 -12.87 -15.38 22.99
C LEU A 327 -13.14 -16.88 23.25
N SER A 328 -12.15 -17.75 23.02
CA SER A 328 -12.16 -19.19 23.37
C SER A 328 -11.28 -19.46 24.59
#